data_AF-A0AA39Q100-F1
#
_entry.id   AF-A0AA39Q100-F1
#
_cell.length_a   1.000
_cell.length_b   1.000
_cell.length_c   1.000
_cell.angle_alpha   90.00
_cell.angle_beta   90.00
_cell.angle_gamma   90.00
#
_symmetry.space_group_name_H-M   'P 1'
#
loop_
_entity.id
_entity.type
_entity.pdbx_description
1 polymer ?
#
loop_
_entity_poly.entity_id
_entity_poly.type
_entity_poly.pdbx_seq_one_letter_code
_entity_poly.pdbx_strand_id
1 'polypeptide(L)'
;MSGDSNIGTWIQLAKLTAAAGEMAPFPYIKGAAGCIVTILEIIELEGKNNKDLQDLAESIGTTIRIIKETVEAHGDTSATRFRGICMELQKYLKSLIVELKATQHKSKSKTITRFLTTKKVSGVIDGYKQRVKDIKADFHLLVAVDSRLAMPEMQVALVNTVTQATETAESRMTSTAKAEAHSIRGEIGSLGDIQREHTAWIGEKLQDISEKLQDMKGYYRRQIRELPMGDIYQEGFVSPRHGSTREYQDSYGTVECSSTAKIIRVYQYSTDNQEAIFKKFKEDVDVFMDIKHPNIAQIFGICRSPNFLAMVFHGSARIPFNDYEYYLTAKEIIPFYIQVYYDLEVR
;
A
#
# COMPACT_ATOMS: atom_id res chain seq x y z
N MET A 1 -21.88 52.79 -48.09
CA MET A 1 -22.06 51.41 -47.62
C MET A 1 -23.24 50.82 -48.38
N SER A 2 -22.94 49.98 -49.37
CA SER A 2 -23.93 49.39 -50.28
C SER A 2 -24.79 48.40 -49.49
N GLY A 3 -26.10 48.67 -49.39
CA GLY A 3 -27.03 47.78 -48.72
C GLY A 3 -27.20 46.50 -49.53
N ASP A 4 -26.55 45.43 -49.08
CA ASP A 4 -26.79 44.10 -49.62
C ASP A 4 -28.27 43.74 -49.45
N SER A 5 -28.90 43.38 -50.56
CA SER A 5 -30.33 43.05 -50.62
C SER A 5 -30.61 41.83 -49.74
N ASN A 6 -31.35 42.02 -48.64
CA ASN A 6 -31.83 40.94 -47.75
C ASN A 6 -32.57 39.83 -48.53
N ILE A 7 -33.16 40.18 -49.69
CA ILE A 7 -33.84 39.25 -50.60
C ILE A 7 -32.88 38.20 -51.18
N GLY A 8 -31.65 38.59 -51.53
CA GLY A 8 -30.65 37.66 -52.09
C GLY A 8 -30.28 36.56 -51.08
N THR A 9 -30.15 36.92 -49.80
CA THR A 9 -29.94 35.96 -48.70
C THR A 9 -31.13 35.01 -48.56
N TRP A 10 -32.36 35.52 -48.65
CA TRP A 10 -33.56 34.67 -48.60
C TRP A 10 -33.66 33.71 -49.79
N ILE A 11 -33.25 34.13 -50.99
CA ILE A 11 -33.17 33.26 -52.17
C ILE A 11 -32.18 32.11 -51.93
N GLN A 12 -30.99 32.40 -51.39
CA GLN A 12 -30.00 31.36 -51.09
C GLN A 12 -30.49 30.39 -50.02
N LEU A 13 -31.10 30.90 -48.95
CA LEU A 13 -31.70 30.06 -47.91
C LEU A 13 -32.79 29.14 -48.48
N ALA A 14 -33.63 29.67 -49.37
CA ALA A 14 -34.69 28.90 -50.01
C ALA A 14 -34.13 27.85 -50.99
N LYS A 15 -33.08 28.16 -51.76
CA LYS A 15 -32.37 27.19 -52.62
C LYS A 15 -31.76 26.06 -51.81
N LEU A 16 -31.08 26.39 -50.71
CA LEU A 16 -30.51 25.39 -49.79
C LEU A 16 -31.62 24.51 -49.18
N THR A 17 -32.73 25.11 -48.77
CA THR A 17 -33.87 24.37 -48.19
C THR A 17 -34.55 23.48 -49.24
N ALA A 18 -34.61 23.92 -50.49
CA ALA A 18 -35.13 23.11 -51.60
C ALA A 18 -34.23 21.91 -51.89
N ALA A 19 -32.90 22.12 -51.92
CA ALA A 19 -31.90 21.06 -52.07
C ALA A 19 -31.94 20.07 -50.89
N ALA A 20 -32.09 20.57 -49.66
CA ALA A 20 -32.31 19.73 -48.48
C ALA A 20 -33.58 18.87 -48.62
N GLY A 21 -34.64 19.43 -49.22
CA GLY A 21 -35.85 18.69 -49.57
C GLY A 21 -35.68 17.69 -50.72
N GLU A 22 -34.56 17.64 -51.44
CA GLU A 22 -34.27 16.54 -52.36
C GLU A 22 -33.73 15.31 -51.64
N MET A 23 -33.22 15.50 -50.42
CA MET A 23 -32.71 14.44 -49.57
C MET A 23 -33.83 13.89 -48.67
N ALA A 24 -33.82 12.57 -48.45
CA ALA A 24 -34.62 11.99 -47.38
C ALA A 24 -34.11 12.54 -46.03
N PRO A 25 -35.00 12.85 -45.07
CA PRO A 25 -36.40 12.45 -44.94
C PRO A 25 -37.47 13.49 -45.34
N PHE A 26 -37.10 14.60 -46.00
CA PHE A 26 -37.99 15.78 -46.11
C PHE A 26 -38.49 16.12 -47.53
N PRO A 27 -38.94 15.17 -48.36
CA PRO A 27 -39.27 15.45 -49.77
C PRO A 27 -40.40 16.48 -49.96
N TYR A 28 -41.21 16.71 -48.91
CA TYR A 28 -42.36 17.60 -48.94
C TYR A 28 -42.02 19.09 -48.84
N ILE A 29 -40.82 19.47 -48.38
CA ILE A 29 -40.43 20.89 -48.32
C ILE A 29 -39.88 21.39 -49.66
N LYS A 30 -39.40 20.48 -50.52
CA LYS A 30 -38.80 20.79 -51.82
C LYS A 30 -39.68 21.71 -52.65
N GLY A 31 -40.95 21.32 -52.83
CA GLY A 31 -41.85 22.04 -53.71
C GLY A 31 -42.28 23.40 -53.16
N ALA A 32 -42.48 23.53 -51.84
CA ALA A 32 -42.74 24.83 -51.22
C ALA A 32 -41.52 25.76 -51.33
N ALA A 33 -40.33 25.27 -50.97
CA ALA A 33 -39.08 26.02 -51.05
C ALA A 33 -38.76 26.46 -52.49
N GLY A 34 -38.94 25.57 -53.48
CA GLY A 34 -38.76 25.91 -54.89
C GLY A 34 -39.74 26.99 -55.38
N CYS A 35 -40.99 26.97 -54.93
CA CYS A 35 -41.93 28.06 -55.25
C CYS A 35 -41.51 29.39 -54.61
N ILE A 36 -41.02 29.35 -53.37
CA ILE A 36 -40.50 30.53 -52.67
C ILE A 36 -39.31 31.13 -53.42
N VAL A 37 -38.36 30.31 -53.90
CA VAL A 37 -37.24 30.77 -54.74
C VAL A 37 -37.75 31.58 -55.93
N THR A 38 -38.70 31.03 -56.70
CA THR A 38 -39.24 31.70 -57.89
C THR A 38 -39.91 33.04 -57.56
N ILE A 39 -40.67 33.12 -56.46
CA ILE A 39 -41.34 34.36 -56.06
C ILE A 39 -40.34 35.41 -55.59
N LEU A 40 -39.34 35.02 -54.81
CA LEU A 40 -38.30 35.94 -54.34
C LEU A 40 -37.43 36.45 -55.49
N GLU A 41 -37.11 35.62 -56.49
CA GLU A 41 -36.38 36.05 -57.70
C GLU A 41 -37.20 37.07 -58.53
N ILE A 42 -38.51 36.91 -58.63
CA ILE A 42 -39.41 37.91 -59.27
C ILE A 42 -39.39 39.22 -58.48
N ILE A 43 -39.48 39.17 -57.14
CA ILE A 43 -39.42 40.36 -56.29
C ILE A 43 -38.05 41.04 -56.38
N GLU A 44 -36.96 40.28 -56.44
CA GLU A 44 -35.61 40.83 -56.60
C GLU A 44 -35.44 41.55 -57.93
N LEU A 45 -35.98 40.99 -59.02
CA LEU A 45 -35.86 41.57 -60.36
C LEU A 45 -36.75 42.81 -60.54
N GLU A 46 -38.00 42.76 -60.08
CA GLU A 46 -39.04 43.72 -60.46
C GLU A 46 -39.54 44.59 -59.30
N GLY A 47 -39.22 44.20 -58.06
CA GLY A 47 -39.74 44.80 -56.82
C GLY A 47 -38.69 45.34 -55.88
N LYS A 48 -37.40 45.36 -56.27
CA LYS A 48 -36.26 45.69 -55.38
C LYS A 48 -36.40 47.00 -54.61
N ASN A 49 -37.06 48.01 -55.20
CA ASN A 49 -37.25 49.33 -54.61
C ASN A 49 -38.65 49.56 -54.00
N ASN A 50 -39.49 48.52 -53.97
CA ASN A 50 -40.85 48.62 -53.45
C ASN A 50 -40.92 48.07 -52.02
N LYS A 51 -41.30 48.93 -51.07
CA LYS A 51 -41.37 48.58 -49.65
C LYS A 51 -42.35 47.43 -49.36
N ASP A 52 -43.54 47.45 -49.95
CA ASP A 52 -44.54 46.39 -49.74
C ASP A 52 -44.02 45.02 -50.23
N LEU A 53 -43.23 45.01 -51.31
CA LEU A 53 -42.61 43.79 -51.83
C LEU A 53 -41.39 43.35 -51.00
N GLN A 54 -40.65 44.29 -50.41
CA GLN A 54 -39.60 43.98 -49.44
C GLN A 54 -40.18 43.36 -48.16
N ASP A 55 -41.28 43.92 -47.63
CA ASP A 55 -41.96 43.38 -46.45
C ASP A 55 -42.54 41.97 -46.75
N LEU A 56 -43.08 41.76 -47.95
CA LEU A 56 -43.50 40.44 -48.41
C LEU A 56 -42.33 39.45 -48.51
N ALA A 57 -41.20 39.88 -49.08
CA ALA A 57 -40.00 39.06 -49.18
C ALA A 57 -39.45 38.68 -47.80
N GLU A 58 -39.49 39.60 -46.84
CA GLU A 58 -39.09 39.34 -45.45
C GLU A 58 -40.02 38.34 -44.75
N SER A 59 -41.34 38.44 -44.97
CA SER A 59 -42.30 37.47 -44.44
C SER A 59 -42.09 36.08 -45.04
N ILE A 60 -41.91 35.99 -46.36
CA ILE A 60 -41.60 34.75 -47.07
C ILE A 60 -40.26 34.15 -46.58
N GLY A 61 -39.21 34.98 -46.48
CA GLY A 61 -37.89 34.62 -46.00
C GLY A 61 -37.90 34.07 -44.58
N THR A 62 -38.62 34.75 -43.68
CA THR A 62 -38.84 34.28 -42.32
C THR A 62 -39.59 32.94 -42.28
N THR A 63 -40.58 32.76 -43.15
CA THR A 63 -41.36 31.51 -43.21
C THR A 63 -40.49 30.33 -43.62
N ILE A 64 -39.65 30.48 -44.65
CA ILE A 64 -38.74 29.41 -45.09
C ILE A 64 -37.67 29.10 -44.03
N ARG A 65 -37.18 30.12 -43.31
CA ARG A 65 -36.28 29.91 -42.16
C ARG A 65 -36.93 29.05 -41.08
N ILE A 66 -38.17 29.34 -40.69
CA ILE A 66 -38.86 28.56 -39.65
C ILE A 66 -39.09 27.13 -40.15
N ILE A 67 -39.45 26.93 -41.42
CA ILE A 67 -39.57 25.59 -42.03
C ILE A 67 -38.25 24.83 -41.92
N LYS A 68 -37.12 25.46 -42.29
CA LYS A 68 -35.78 24.86 -42.19
C LYS A 68 -35.42 24.48 -40.75
N GLU A 69 -35.57 25.42 -39.82
CA GLU A 69 -35.27 25.16 -38.39
C GLU A 69 -36.13 24.04 -37.81
N THR A 70 -37.40 23.96 -38.21
CA THR A 70 -38.33 22.90 -37.74
C THR A 70 -37.90 21.54 -38.28
N VAL A 71 -37.45 21.49 -39.53
CA VAL A 71 -36.90 20.28 -40.16
C VAL A 71 -35.60 19.83 -39.48
N GLU A 72 -34.67 20.76 -39.24
CA GLU A 72 -33.39 20.48 -38.57
C GLU A 72 -33.57 19.98 -37.14
N ALA A 73 -34.53 20.55 -36.39
CA ALA A 73 -34.79 20.17 -35.00
C ALA A 73 -35.47 18.80 -34.85
N HIS A 74 -36.19 18.34 -35.88
CA HIS A 74 -37.12 17.22 -35.72
C HIS A 74 -36.87 16.02 -36.61
N GLY A 75 -35.98 16.06 -37.61
CA GLY A 75 -35.66 14.85 -38.38
C GLY A 75 -36.88 14.21 -39.06
N ASP A 76 -36.80 12.90 -39.34
CA ASP A 76 -37.88 12.05 -39.85
C ASP A 76 -39.16 12.08 -38.99
N THR A 77 -39.05 12.48 -37.71
CA THR A 77 -40.15 12.61 -36.74
C THR A 77 -41.07 13.81 -36.98
N SER A 78 -40.84 14.58 -38.04
CA SER A 78 -41.70 15.71 -38.43
C SER A 78 -43.16 15.27 -38.65
N ALA A 79 -44.08 15.65 -37.76
CA ALA A 79 -45.47 15.17 -37.77
C ALA A 79 -46.21 15.42 -39.09
N THR A 80 -47.16 14.52 -39.39
CA THR A 80 -48.13 14.61 -40.50
C THR A 80 -48.76 16.00 -40.65
N ARG A 81 -49.00 16.69 -39.53
CA ARG A 81 -49.53 18.06 -39.51
C ARG A 81 -48.57 19.07 -40.16
N PHE A 82 -47.27 19.01 -39.84
CA PHE A 82 -46.24 19.88 -40.45
C PHE A 82 -46.14 19.64 -41.96
N ARG A 83 -46.11 18.36 -42.36
CA ARG A 83 -46.14 17.96 -43.78
C ARG A 83 -47.36 18.54 -44.50
N GLY A 84 -48.55 18.44 -43.89
CA GLY A 84 -49.79 19.02 -44.41
C GLY A 84 -49.67 20.52 -44.69
N ILE A 85 -49.13 21.28 -43.73
CA ILE A 85 -48.95 22.73 -43.89
C ILE A 85 -47.98 23.07 -45.01
N CYS A 86 -46.86 22.37 -45.14
CA CYS A 86 -45.92 22.60 -46.23
C CYS A 86 -46.55 22.31 -47.61
N MET A 87 -47.39 21.28 -47.73
CA MET A 87 -48.09 20.96 -48.97
C MET A 87 -49.19 21.99 -49.31
N GLU A 88 -49.94 22.49 -48.32
CA GLU A 88 -50.91 23.57 -48.49
C GLU A 88 -50.23 24.85 -48.95
N LEU A 89 -49.13 25.23 -48.28
CA LEU A 89 -48.31 26.38 -48.66
C LEU A 89 -47.81 26.22 -50.10
N GLN A 90 -47.27 25.06 -50.47
CA GLN A 90 -46.85 24.78 -51.84
C GLN A 90 -47.99 24.99 -52.83
N LYS A 91 -49.19 24.45 -52.56
CA LYS A 91 -50.35 24.58 -53.45
C LYS A 91 -50.72 26.04 -53.65
N TYR A 92 -50.75 26.82 -52.58
CA TYR A 92 -51.00 28.27 -52.63
C TYR A 92 -49.95 29.00 -53.48
N LEU A 93 -48.66 28.77 -53.20
CA LEU A 93 -47.57 29.43 -53.91
C LEU A 93 -47.51 29.06 -55.39
N LYS A 94 -47.80 27.79 -55.76
CA LYS A 94 -47.90 27.37 -57.17
C LYS A 94 -48.99 28.14 -57.91
N SER A 95 -50.18 28.26 -57.31
CA SER A 95 -51.27 29.05 -57.89
C SER A 95 -50.86 30.50 -58.07
N LEU A 96 -50.19 31.08 -57.06
CA LEU A 96 -49.72 32.44 -57.10
C LEU A 96 -48.69 32.68 -58.22
N ILE A 97 -47.75 31.75 -58.43
CA ILE A 97 -46.75 31.83 -59.51
C ILE A 97 -47.40 31.84 -60.89
N VAL A 98 -48.41 30.97 -61.11
CA VAL A 98 -49.13 30.91 -62.39
C VAL A 98 -49.80 32.26 -62.69
N GLU A 99 -50.49 32.83 -61.70
CA GLU A 99 -51.13 34.13 -61.84
C GLU A 99 -50.11 35.27 -62.02
N LEU A 100 -49.02 35.25 -61.26
CA LEU A 100 -47.92 36.22 -61.37
C LEU A 100 -47.34 36.25 -62.79
N LYS A 101 -46.99 35.08 -63.34
CA LYS A 101 -46.45 34.98 -64.71
C LYS A 101 -47.45 35.48 -65.75
N ALA A 102 -48.75 35.21 -65.58
CA ALA A 102 -49.80 35.73 -66.47
C ALA A 102 -49.92 37.26 -66.39
N THR A 103 -49.68 37.87 -65.22
CA THR A 103 -49.63 39.34 -65.07
C THR A 103 -48.33 39.95 -65.60
N GLN A 104 -47.21 39.24 -65.51
CA GLN A 104 -45.88 39.67 -65.97
C GLN A 104 -45.83 39.86 -67.50
N HIS A 105 -46.47 38.96 -68.26
CA HIS A 105 -46.57 39.08 -69.71
C HIS A 105 -47.32 40.33 -70.21
N LYS A 106 -48.02 41.08 -69.32
CA LYS A 106 -48.92 42.17 -69.69
C LYS A 106 -48.44 43.59 -69.33
N SER A 107 -47.49 43.81 -68.40
CA SER A 107 -47.07 45.17 -68.02
C SER A 107 -45.88 45.26 -67.04
N LYS A 108 -45.30 46.47 -66.96
CA LYS A 108 -44.21 46.98 -66.09
C LYS A 108 -44.43 46.71 -64.58
N SER A 109 -43.33 46.63 -63.82
CA SER A 109 -43.17 46.44 -62.35
C SER A 109 -44.32 46.96 -61.43
N LYS A 110 -44.93 48.11 -61.73
CA LYS A 110 -46.07 48.66 -60.96
C LYS A 110 -47.30 47.73 -60.92
N THR A 111 -47.51 46.91 -61.94
CA THR A 111 -48.66 46.01 -62.06
C THR A 111 -48.53 44.79 -61.13
N ILE A 112 -47.31 44.28 -60.99
CA ILE A 112 -46.99 43.12 -60.14
C ILE A 112 -47.06 43.51 -58.67
N THR A 113 -46.55 44.70 -58.35
CA THR A 113 -46.76 45.31 -57.03
C THR A 113 -48.25 45.35 -56.69
N ARG A 114 -49.08 45.94 -57.56
CA ARG A 114 -50.53 46.06 -57.31
C ARG A 114 -51.20 44.70 -57.17
N PHE A 115 -50.78 43.71 -57.96
CA PHE A 115 -51.33 42.36 -57.89
C PHE A 115 -51.05 41.70 -56.53
N LEU A 116 -49.79 41.72 -56.09
CA LEU A 116 -49.36 41.11 -54.82
C LEU A 116 -49.98 41.80 -53.59
N THR A 117 -50.08 43.13 -53.62
CA THR A 117 -50.69 43.90 -52.52
C THR A 117 -52.21 43.75 -52.47
N THR A 118 -52.90 43.81 -53.61
CA THR A 118 -54.38 43.68 -53.67
C THR A 118 -54.86 42.30 -53.24
N LYS A 119 -54.13 41.23 -53.59
CA LYS A 119 -54.46 39.86 -53.15
C LYS A 119 -54.15 39.59 -51.68
N LYS A 120 -53.60 40.56 -50.94
CA LYS A 120 -53.19 40.42 -49.53
C LYS A 120 -52.28 39.20 -49.32
N VAL A 121 -51.38 38.95 -50.28
CA VAL A 121 -50.49 37.77 -50.25
C VAL A 121 -49.72 37.72 -48.93
N SER A 122 -49.24 38.86 -48.44
CA SER A 122 -48.54 38.96 -47.15
C SER A 122 -49.35 38.37 -45.99
N GLY A 123 -50.64 38.70 -45.88
CA GLY A 123 -51.49 38.18 -44.80
C GLY A 123 -51.71 36.67 -44.88
N VAL A 124 -51.76 36.09 -46.09
CA VAL A 124 -51.85 34.63 -46.26
C VAL A 124 -50.54 33.96 -45.87
N ILE A 125 -49.40 34.52 -46.27
CA ILE A 125 -48.07 34.02 -45.90
C ILE A 125 -47.84 34.12 -44.39
N ASP A 126 -48.23 35.23 -43.75
CA ASP A 126 -48.15 35.39 -42.30
C ASP A 126 -49.03 34.38 -41.55
N GLY A 127 -50.18 34.00 -42.13
CA GLY A 127 -51.01 32.90 -41.62
C GLY A 127 -50.27 31.55 -41.64
N TYR A 128 -49.58 31.22 -42.73
CA TYR A 128 -48.74 30.02 -42.80
C TYR A 128 -47.56 30.10 -41.83
N LYS A 129 -46.87 31.25 -41.77
CA LYS A 129 -45.78 31.53 -40.82
C LYS A 129 -46.19 31.23 -39.39
N GLN A 130 -47.38 31.70 -38.96
CA GLN A 130 -47.87 31.46 -37.61
C GLN A 130 -48.17 29.97 -37.38
N ARG A 131 -48.88 29.31 -38.29
CA ARG A 131 -49.20 27.89 -38.13
C ARG A 131 -47.96 27.01 -38.06
N VAL A 132 -46.91 27.33 -38.82
CA VAL A 132 -45.61 26.62 -38.75
C VAL A 132 -44.94 26.84 -37.38
N LYS A 133 -45.00 28.06 -36.82
CA LYS A 133 -44.49 28.34 -35.46
C LYS A 133 -45.25 27.57 -34.38
N ASP A 134 -46.58 27.53 -34.47
CA ASP A 134 -47.41 26.85 -33.48
C ASP A 134 -47.07 25.35 -33.45
N ILE A 135 -46.90 24.74 -34.62
CA ILE A 135 -46.43 23.35 -34.73
C ILE A 135 -45.06 23.14 -34.11
N LYS A 136 -44.10 24.05 -34.36
CA LYS A 136 -42.77 23.99 -33.74
C LYS A 136 -42.86 24.03 -32.20
N ALA A 137 -43.74 24.86 -31.65
CA ALA A 137 -43.98 24.94 -30.21
C ALA A 137 -44.62 23.66 -29.65
N ASP A 138 -45.62 23.10 -30.34
CA ASP A 138 -46.27 21.84 -29.96
C ASP A 138 -45.24 20.69 -29.88
N PHE A 139 -44.28 20.63 -30.80
CA PHE A 139 -43.20 19.64 -30.75
C PHE A 139 -42.27 19.80 -29.56
N HIS A 140 -41.85 21.02 -29.26
CA HIS A 140 -41.02 21.28 -28.08
C HIS A 140 -41.72 20.85 -26.79
N LEU A 141 -43.05 21.03 -26.72
CA LEU A 141 -43.85 20.55 -25.59
C LEU A 141 -43.86 19.02 -25.52
N LEU A 142 -44.08 18.31 -26.63
CA LEU A 142 -44.08 16.85 -26.69
C LEU A 142 -42.73 16.26 -26.23
N VAL A 143 -41.62 16.74 -26.80
CA VAL A 143 -40.28 16.28 -26.42
C VAL A 143 -40.00 16.52 -24.94
N ALA A 144 -40.41 17.67 -24.40
CA ALA A 144 -40.25 17.98 -22.99
C ALA A 144 -41.10 17.08 -22.09
N VAL A 145 -42.31 16.73 -22.51
CA VAL A 145 -43.21 15.81 -21.78
C VAL A 145 -42.65 14.39 -21.81
N ASP A 146 -42.29 13.87 -22.98
CA ASP A 146 -41.74 12.52 -23.13
C ASP A 146 -40.45 12.36 -22.31
N SER A 147 -39.57 13.37 -22.36
CA SER A 147 -38.35 13.38 -21.54
C SER A 147 -38.69 13.35 -20.04
N ARG A 148 -39.67 14.15 -19.59
CA ARG A 148 -40.11 14.17 -18.18
C ARG A 148 -40.75 12.87 -17.73
N LEU A 149 -41.45 12.17 -18.62
CA LEU A 149 -42.07 10.88 -18.32
C LEU A 149 -41.06 9.73 -18.28
N ALA A 150 -39.99 9.80 -19.09
CA ALA A 150 -38.92 8.80 -19.08
C ALA A 150 -37.93 8.96 -17.91
N MET A 151 -37.77 10.17 -17.37
CA MET A 151 -36.82 10.44 -16.28
C MET A 151 -37.04 9.57 -15.02
N PRO A 152 -38.26 9.37 -14.50
CA PRO A 152 -38.49 8.51 -13.34
C PRO A 152 -38.01 7.07 -13.53
N GLU A 153 -38.24 6.48 -14.70
CA GLU A 153 -37.79 5.11 -15.01
C GLU A 153 -36.27 5.02 -14.99
N MET A 154 -35.60 5.99 -15.61
CA MET A 154 -34.13 6.09 -15.58
C MET A 154 -33.61 6.29 -14.15
N GLN A 155 -34.29 7.11 -13.35
CA GLN A 155 -33.91 7.35 -11.96
C GLN A 155 -34.02 6.08 -11.12
N VAL A 156 -35.11 5.31 -11.29
CA VAL A 156 -35.30 4.02 -10.61
C VAL A 156 -34.22 3.02 -11.03
N ALA A 157 -33.95 2.90 -12.34
CA ALA A 157 -32.91 2.02 -12.84
C ALA A 157 -31.52 2.40 -12.29
N LEU A 158 -31.22 3.69 -12.21
CA LEU A 158 -29.98 4.22 -11.65
C LEU A 158 -29.86 3.90 -10.16
N VAL A 159 -30.90 4.17 -9.37
CA VAL A 159 -30.93 3.86 -7.93
C VAL A 159 -30.68 2.38 -7.70
N ASN A 160 -31.39 1.50 -8.41
CA ASN A 160 -31.22 0.05 -8.27
C ASN A 160 -29.79 -0.40 -8.61
N THR A 161 -29.21 0.15 -9.68
CA THR A 161 -27.84 -0.18 -10.09
C THR A 161 -26.82 0.26 -9.05
N VAL A 162 -26.99 1.46 -8.49
CA VAL A 162 -26.12 1.98 -7.43
C VAL A 162 -26.26 1.13 -6.17
N THR A 163 -27.48 0.82 -5.72
CA THR A 163 -27.72 -0.03 -4.56
C THR A 163 -27.06 -1.40 -4.70
N GLN A 164 -27.23 -2.07 -5.84
CA GLN A 164 -26.60 -3.38 -6.09
C GLN A 164 -25.06 -3.31 -6.08
N ALA A 165 -24.49 -2.26 -6.66
CA ALA A 165 -23.05 -2.05 -6.66
C ALA A 165 -22.51 -1.82 -5.24
N THR A 166 -23.25 -1.06 -4.42
CA THR A 166 -22.92 -0.82 -3.01
C THR A 166 -22.95 -2.12 -2.20
N GLU A 167 -24.03 -2.90 -2.29
CA GLU A 167 -24.15 -4.20 -1.60
C GLU A 167 -23.02 -5.16 -2.01
N THR A 168 -22.68 -5.20 -3.30
CA THR A 168 -21.59 -6.04 -3.81
C THR A 168 -20.23 -5.60 -3.26
N ALA A 169 -19.98 -4.28 -3.17
CA ALA A 169 -18.76 -3.74 -2.61
C ALA A 169 -18.64 -4.06 -1.11
N GLU A 170 -19.71 -3.86 -0.34
CA GLU A 170 -19.76 -4.18 1.09
C GLU A 170 -19.49 -5.67 1.36
N SER A 171 -20.12 -6.56 0.59
CA SER A 171 -19.89 -8.00 0.71
C SER A 171 -18.43 -8.36 0.42
N ARG A 172 -17.82 -7.77 -0.61
CA ARG A 172 -16.41 -8.00 -0.94
C ARG A 172 -15.49 -7.51 0.17
N MET A 173 -15.66 -6.28 0.62
CA MET A 173 -14.86 -5.70 1.71
C MET A 173 -14.94 -6.55 2.97
N THR A 174 -16.14 -6.99 3.35
CA THR A 174 -16.35 -7.85 4.51
C THR A 174 -15.63 -9.19 4.35
N SER A 175 -15.71 -9.81 3.16
CA SER A 175 -15.03 -11.07 2.89
C SER A 175 -13.51 -10.97 2.92
N THR A 176 -12.94 -9.90 2.35
CA THR A 176 -11.50 -9.63 2.37
C THR A 176 -11.01 -9.37 3.79
N ALA A 177 -11.69 -8.48 4.53
CA ALA A 177 -11.35 -8.19 5.92
C ALA A 177 -11.38 -9.45 6.80
N LYS A 178 -12.36 -10.34 6.57
CA LYS A 178 -12.42 -11.63 7.28
C LYS A 178 -11.26 -12.55 6.92
N ALA A 179 -10.88 -12.64 5.64
CA ALA A 179 -9.75 -13.46 5.19
C ALA A 179 -8.42 -12.97 5.80
N GLU A 180 -8.18 -11.66 5.79
CA GLU A 180 -7.00 -11.04 6.40
C GLU A 180 -6.96 -11.26 7.91
N ALA A 181 -8.07 -11.07 8.61
CA ALA A 181 -8.16 -11.34 10.05
C ALA A 181 -7.85 -12.81 10.39
N HIS A 182 -8.26 -13.75 9.54
CA HIS A 182 -7.89 -15.16 9.69
C HIS A 182 -6.39 -15.41 9.46
N SER A 183 -5.77 -14.77 8.46
CA SER A 183 -4.32 -14.86 8.21
C SER A 183 -3.53 -14.34 9.41
N ILE A 184 -3.83 -13.12 9.86
CA ILE A 184 -3.17 -12.48 11.01
C ILE A 184 -3.31 -13.34 12.26
N ARG A 185 -4.50 -13.91 12.50
CA ARG A 185 -4.71 -14.83 13.64
C ARG A 185 -3.84 -16.08 13.54
N GLY A 186 -3.69 -16.63 12.33
CA GLY A 186 -2.81 -17.78 12.09
C GLY A 186 -1.34 -17.46 12.38
N GLU A 187 -0.86 -16.32 11.89
CA GLU A 187 0.51 -15.85 12.12
C GLU A 187 0.79 -15.62 13.61
N ILE A 188 -0.11 -14.93 14.33
CA ILE A 188 0.00 -14.74 15.78
C ILE A 188 0.06 -16.07 16.53
N GLY A 189 -0.75 -17.06 16.10
CA GLY A 189 -0.70 -18.41 16.64
C GLY A 189 0.67 -19.04 16.50
N SER A 190 1.22 -19.03 15.28
CA SER A 190 2.55 -19.59 14.99
C SER A 190 3.68 -18.88 15.74
N LEU A 191 3.59 -17.55 15.89
CA LEU A 191 4.56 -16.78 16.67
C LEU A 191 4.51 -17.17 18.15
N GLY A 192 3.30 -17.42 18.66
CA GLY A 192 3.09 -17.89 20.03
C GLY A 192 3.65 -19.28 20.28
N ASP A 193 3.58 -20.18 19.29
CA ASP A 193 4.23 -21.50 19.35
C ASP A 193 5.75 -21.37 19.43
N ILE A 194 6.36 -20.59 18.53
CA ILE A 194 7.81 -20.33 18.52
C ILE A 194 8.26 -19.71 19.86
N GLN A 195 7.50 -18.76 20.39
CA GLN A 195 7.84 -18.12 21.66
C GLN A 195 7.77 -19.09 22.84
N ARG A 196 6.79 -20.02 22.85
CA ARG A 196 6.72 -21.09 23.87
C ARG A 196 7.92 -22.03 23.80
N GLU A 197 8.28 -22.49 22.60
CA GLU A 197 9.44 -23.36 22.39
C GLU A 197 10.73 -22.69 22.85
N HIS A 198 10.94 -21.42 22.46
CA HIS A 198 12.11 -20.66 22.87
C HIS A 198 12.15 -20.44 24.39
N THR A 199 11.00 -20.18 25.03
CA THR A 199 10.91 -20.02 26.49
C THR A 199 11.24 -21.32 27.22
N ALA A 200 10.75 -22.46 26.73
CA ALA A 200 11.07 -23.77 27.28
C ALA A 200 12.57 -24.08 27.16
N TRP A 201 13.17 -23.82 25.99
CA TRP A 201 14.60 -23.99 25.76
C TRP A 201 15.47 -23.12 26.67
N ILE A 202 15.11 -21.85 26.89
CA ILE A 202 15.79 -20.98 27.87
C ILE A 202 15.70 -21.60 29.27
N GLY A 203 14.53 -22.09 29.65
CA GLY A 203 14.31 -22.75 30.94
C GLY A 203 15.25 -23.94 31.17
N GLU A 204 15.35 -24.83 30.18
CA GLU A 204 16.27 -25.98 30.22
C GLU A 204 17.74 -25.54 30.33
N LYS A 205 18.16 -24.52 29.57
CA LYS A 205 19.53 -24.00 29.63
C LYS A 205 19.88 -23.39 30.97
N LEU A 206 18.97 -22.64 31.57
CA LEU A 206 19.18 -22.07 32.90
C LEU A 206 19.28 -23.16 33.97
N GLN A 207 18.50 -24.24 33.83
CA GLN A 207 18.58 -25.39 34.73
C GLN A 207 19.95 -26.10 34.63
N ASP A 208 20.44 -26.38 33.42
CA ASP A 208 21.78 -26.97 33.19
C ASP A 208 22.92 -26.10 33.77
N ILE A 209 22.84 -24.78 33.60
CA ILE A 209 23.82 -23.84 34.17
C ILE A 209 23.77 -23.87 35.70
N SER A 210 22.57 -23.88 36.29
CA SER A 210 22.39 -23.93 37.73
C SER A 210 22.99 -25.21 38.33
N GLU A 211 22.77 -26.36 37.70
CA GLU A 211 23.34 -27.65 38.12
C GLU A 211 24.87 -27.64 38.06
N LYS A 212 25.46 -27.15 36.97
CA LYS A 212 26.92 -26.99 36.84
C LYS A 212 27.53 -26.05 37.88
N LEU A 213 26.84 -24.96 38.21
CA LEU A 213 27.29 -24.03 39.25
C LEU A 213 27.20 -24.65 40.66
N GLN A 214 26.22 -25.52 40.91
CA GLN A 214 26.14 -26.25 42.17
C GLN A 214 27.30 -27.24 42.32
N ASP A 215 27.69 -27.94 41.26
CA ASP A 215 28.83 -28.86 41.25
C ASP A 215 30.18 -28.11 41.46
N MET A 216 30.32 -26.92 40.89
CA MET A 216 31.53 -26.09 41.03
C MET A 216 31.68 -25.37 42.39
N LYS A 217 30.64 -25.29 43.23
CA LYS A 217 30.72 -24.63 44.55
C LYS A 217 31.74 -25.27 45.51
N GLY A 218 32.28 -26.45 45.19
CA GLY A 218 33.35 -27.11 45.94
C GLY A 218 34.77 -26.60 45.67
N TYR A 219 35.03 -25.91 44.54
CA TYR A 219 36.40 -25.71 44.03
C TYR A 219 36.99 -24.30 44.18
N TYR A 220 36.18 -23.29 44.54
CA TYR A 220 36.64 -21.89 44.60
C TYR A 220 36.14 -21.14 45.84
N ARG A 221 36.12 -21.78 47.01
CA ARG A 221 35.83 -21.09 48.27
C ARG A 221 37.15 -20.57 48.83
N ARG A 222 37.37 -19.24 48.79
CA ARG A 222 38.50 -18.49 49.40
C ARG A 222 38.68 -18.68 50.93
N GLN A 223 38.01 -19.63 51.55
CA GLN A 223 38.13 -19.93 52.97
C GLN A 223 38.92 -21.23 53.11
N ILE A 224 40.16 -21.13 53.58
CA ILE A 224 40.96 -22.30 53.93
C ILE A 224 40.25 -23.02 55.07
N ARG A 225 39.92 -24.30 54.88
CA ARG A 225 39.42 -25.14 55.96
C ARG A 225 40.58 -25.53 56.88
N GLU A 226 40.47 -25.22 58.17
CA GLU A 226 41.34 -25.84 59.18
C GLU A 226 40.87 -27.26 59.45
N LEU A 227 41.79 -28.22 59.34
CA LEU A 227 41.53 -29.65 59.52
C LEU A 227 42.19 -30.12 60.82
N PRO A 228 41.43 -30.72 61.74
CA PRO A 228 42.01 -31.44 62.88
C PRO A 228 42.91 -32.57 62.38
N MET A 229 43.97 -32.87 63.12
CA MET A 229 44.88 -33.97 62.79
C MET A 229 44.15 -35.32 62.73
N GLY A 230 43.15 -35.54 63.60
CA GLY A 230 42.38 -36.79 63.67
C GLY A 230 41.52 -37.06 62.43
N ASP A 231 41.24 -36.03 61.63
CA ASP A 231 40.37 -36.11 60.45
C ASP A 231 41.17 -36.45 59.18
N ILE A 232 42.50 -36.59 59.28
CA ILE A 232 43.41 -36.80 58.15
C ILE A 232 43.98 -38.23 58.22
N TYR A 233 43.66 -39.06 57.23
CA TYR A 233 44.09 -40.46 57.16
C TYR A 233 45.08 -40.66 56.01
N GLN A 234 46.30 -41.09 56.30
CA GLN A 234 47.33 -41.37 55.30
C GLN A 234 47.33 -42.85 54.91
N GLU A 235 47.28 -43.14 53.62
CA GLU A 235 47.11 -44.50 53.07
C GLU A 235 48.35 -45.00 52.31
N GLY A 236 49.28 -44.11 51.93
CA GLY A 236 50.57 -44.51 51.34
C GLY A 236 51.48 -43.33 50.98
N PHE A 237 52.81 -43.53 51.03
CA PHE A 237 53.78 -42.48 50.68
C PHE A 237 53.93 -42.29 49.17
N VAL A 238 54.05 -41.04 48.72
CA VAL A 238 54.46 -40.74 47.36
C VAL A 238 55.97 -40.97 47.26
N SER A 239 56.41 -41.82 46.32
CA SER A 239 57.83 -42.16 46.17
C SER A 239 58.67 -40.91 45.85
N PRO A 240 59.72 -40.63 46.64
CA PRO A 240 60.56 -39.47 46.43
C PRO A 240 61.48 -39.66 45.22
N ARG A 241 61.46 -38.72 44.26
CA ARG A 241 62.46 -38.67 43.18
C ARG A 241 63.61 -37.73 43.56
N HIS A 242 64.80 -38.08 43.08
CA HIS A 242 66.12 -37.66 43.60
C HIS A 242 66.34 -36.15 43.81
N GLY A 243 67.04 -35.81 44.90
CA GLY A 243 67.97 -34.66 44.89
C GLY A 243 67.63 -33.43 45.74
N SER A 244 66.63 -33.43 46.62
CA SER A 244 66.38 -32.29 47.53
C SER A 244 66.34 -32.70 49.01
N THR A 245 66.91 -31.86 49.86
CA THR A 245 66.71 -31.86 51.32
C THR A 245 65.21 -31.80 51.60
N ARG A 246 64.64 -32.86 52.19
CA ARG A 246 63.17 -32.99 52.32
C ARG A 246 62.65 -32.16 53.48
N GLU A 247 62.19 -30.96 53.19
CA GLU A 247 61.46 -30.11 54.13
C GLU A 247 60.01 -30.59 54.34
N TYR A 248 59.51 -31.44 53.43
CA TYR A 248 58.19 -32.07 53.52
C TYR A 248 58.15 -33.46 52.88
N GLN A 249 57.09 -34.21 53.17
CA GLN A 249 56.79 -35.53 52.62
C GLN A 249 55.34 -35.59 52.17
N ASP A 250 55.14 -35.99 50.91
CA ASP A 250 53.81 -36.16 50.32
C ASP A 250 53.32 -37.61 50.49
N SER A 251 52.02 -37.74 50.75
CA SER A 251 51.31 -39.01 50.91
C SER A 251 49.94 -38.93 50.26
N TYR A 252 49.42 -40.06 49.81
CA TYR A 252 48.02 -40.19 49.44
C TYR A 252 47.20 -40.48 50.70
N GLY A 253 45.99 -39.94 50.75
CA GLY A 253 45.09 -40.20 51.86
C GLY A 253 43.70 -39.63 51.68
N THR A 254 42.91 -39.73 52.74
CA THR A 254 41.52 -39.29 52.81
C THR A 254 41.32 -38.34 53.98
N VAL A 255 40.23 -37.57 53.93
CA VAL A 255 39.83 -36.68 55.03
C VAL A 255 38.39 -37.00 55.40
N GLU A 256 38.05 -37.04 56.69
CA GLU A 256 36.76 -37.50 57.24
C GLU A 256 35.53 -36.83 56.59
N CYS A 257 35.68 -35.61 56.05
CA CYS A 257 34.63 -34.85 55.38
C CYS A 257 34.72 -34.84 53.84
N SER A 258 35.48 -35.75 53.23
CA SER A 258 35.68 -35.81 51.78
C SER A 258 35.63 -37.24 51.25
N SER A 259 34.74 -37.48 50.29
CA SER A 259 34.64 -38.75 49.55
C SER A 259 35.72 -38.94 48.47
N THR A 260 36.56 -37.92 48.23
CA THR A 260 37.62 -37.96 47.22
C THR A 260 39.01 -38.08 47.85
N ALA A 261 39.86 -38.91 47.25
CA ALA A 261 41.27 -39.04 47.61
C ALA A 261 42.02 -37.70 47.48
N LYS A 262 42.98 -37.49 48.38
CA LYS A 262 43.76 -36.26 48.53
C LYS A 262 45.25 -36.56 48.47
N ILE A 263 46.01 -35.52 48.14
CA ILE A 263 47.45 -35.47 48.39
C ILE A 263 47.64 -34.69 49.69
N ILE A 264 48.36 -35.29 50.64
CA ILE A 264 48.66 -34.72 51.96
C ILE A 264 50.16 -34.49 52.02
N ARG A 265 50.55 -33.22 52.09
CA ARG A 265 51.92 -32.77 52.27
C ARG A 265 52.17 -32.49 53.74
N VAL A 266 53.07 -33.25 54.38
CA VAL A 266 53.45 -33.07 55.78
C VAL A 266 54.85 -32.47 55.86
N TYR A 267 54.98 -31.35 56.53
CA TYR A 267 56.27 -30.69 56.76
C TYR A 267 57.01 -31.38 57.91
N GLN A 268 58.28 -31.73 57.69
CA GLN A 268 59.07 -32.51 58.64
C GLN A 268 59.91 -31.61 59.56
N TYR A 269 59.87 -31.87 60.86
CA TYR A 269 60.64 -31.13 61.86
C TYR A 269 62.07 -31.68 62.01
N SER A 270 63.08 -30.81 61.90
CA SER A 270 64.34 -31.00 62.62
C SER A 270 64.36 -30.07 63.83
N THR A 271 64.85 -30.54 64.97
CA THR A 271 64.78 -29.84 66.28
C THR A 271 65.45 -28.46 66.29
N ASP A 272 66.29 -28.14 65.32
CA ASP A 272 67.02 -26.86 65.25
C ASP A 272 66.42 -25.83 64.27
N ASN A 273 65.29 -26.15 63.60
CA ASN A 273 64.80 -25.34 62.46
C ASN A 273 63.28 -25.09 62.41
N GLN A 274 62.59 -25.24 63.55
CA GLN A 274 61.11 -25.19 63.63
C GLN A 274 60.50 -23.87 63.10
N GLU A 275 61.11 -22.73 63.39
CA GLU A 275 60.61 -21.43 62.95
C GLU A 275 60.74 -21.24 61.42
N ALA A 276 61.83 -21.75 60.82
CA ALA A 276 62.03 -21.71 59.38
C ALA A 276 61.01 -22.59 58.64
N ILE A 277 60.71 -23.78 59.18
CA ILE A 277 59.72 -24.70 58.59
C ILE A 277 58.31 -24.10 58.65
N PHE A 278 57.94 -23.48 59.78
CA PHE A 278 56.64 -22.83 59.90
C PHE A 278 56.49 -21.62 58.96
N LYS A 279 57.56 -20.83 58.82
CA LYS A 279 57.62 -19.74 57.84
C LYS A 279 57.43 -20.26 56.41
N LYS A 280 58.14 -21.33 56.05
CA LYS A 280 58.05 -21.96 54.73
C LYS A 280 56.66 -22.52 54.43
N PHE A 281 56.05 -23.21 55.40
CA PHE A 281 54.67 -23.66 55.30
C PHE A 281 53.69 -22.51 55.02
N LYS A 282 53.86 -21.38 55.72
CA LYS A 282 53.00 -20.21 55.51
C LYS A 282 53.18 -19.63 54.11
N GLU A 283 54.42 -19.48 53.66
CA GLU A 283 54.74 -19.02 52.31
C GLU A 283 54.12 -19.93 51.24
N ASP A 284 54.22 -21.24 51.40
CA ASP A 284 53.64 -22.20 50.47
C ASP A 284 52.09 -22.14 50.48
N VAL A 285 51.46 -22.01 51.66
CA VAL A 285 50.01 -21.83 51.77
C VAL A 285 49.55 -20.58 51.01
N ASP A 286 50.25 -19.46 51.18
CA ASP A 286 49.90 -18.21 50.51
C ASP A 286 50.02 -18.35 48.98
N VAL A 287 51.09 -18.96 48.47
CA VAL A 287 51.28 -19.21 47.03
C VAL A 287 50.15 -20.07 46.43
N PHE A 288 49.79 -21.18 47.09
CA PHE A 288 48.76 -22.08 46.57
C PHE A 288 47.33 -21.57 46.76
N MET A 289 47.12 -20.54 47.57
CA MET A 289 45.84 -19.83 47.65
C MET A 289 45.57 -18.93 46.45
N ASP A 290 46.64 -18.36 45.89
CA ASP A 290 46.54 -17.34 44.85
C ASP A 290 46.55 -17.93 43.43
N ILE A 291 47.23 -19.07 43.25
CA ILE A 291 47.30 -19.77 41.95
C ILE A 291 45.94 -20.34 41.52
N LYS A 292 45.47 -20.00 40.32
CA LYS A 292 44.17 -20.45 39.75
C LYS A 292 44.37 -21.20 38.43
N HIS A 293 45.20 -22.23 38.45
CA HIS A 293 45.46 -23.06 37.28
C HIS A 293 44.75 -24.42 37.34
N PRO A 294 44.11 -24.89 36.25
CA PRO A 294 43.37 -26.15 36.23
C PRO A 294 44.24 -27.40 36.51
N ASN A 295 45.54 -27.33 36.20
CA ASN A 295 46.47 -28.46 36.37
C ASN A 295 47.33 -28.38 37.64
N ILE A 296 47.23 -27.31 38.43
CA ILE A 296 47.94 -27.19 39.71
C ILE A 296 47.01 -27.66 40.83
N ALA A 297 47.59 -28.37 41.79
CA ALA A 297 46.89 -28.81 43.00
C ALA A 297 46.36 -27.60 43.79
N GLN A 298 45.06 -27.58 44.09
CA GLN A 298 44.41 -26.53 44.89
C GLN A 298 44.27 -26.98 46.34
N ILE A 299 44.45 -26.07 47.31
CA ILE A 299 44.32 -26.39 48.73
C ILE A 299 42.86 -26.75 49.06
N PHE A 300 42.67 -27.93 49.64
CA PHE A 300 41.42 -28.37 50.26
C PHE A 300 41.31 -27.90 51.71
N GLY A 301 42.42 -27.97 52.45
CA GLY A 301 42.51 -27.54 53.84
C GLY A 301 43.92 -27.67 54.38
N ILE A 302 44.13 -27.21 55.62
CA ILE A 302 45.44 -27.24 56.28
C ILE A 302 45.32 -27.70 57.72
N CYS A 303 46.37 -28.34 58.23
CA CYS A 303 46.52 -28.69 59.64
C CYS A 303 47.72 -27.94 60.21
N ARG A 304 47.53 -27.24 61.34
CA ARG A 304 48.58 -26.48 62.04
C ARG A 304 49.00 -27.12 63.36
N SER A 305 48.79 -28.43 63.51
CA SER A 305 49.16 -29.12 64.75
C SER A 305 50.68 -29.05 64.95
N PRO A 306 51.18 -28.74 66.15
CA PRO A 306 52.63 -28.59 66.41
C PRO A 306 53.48 -29.81 66.06
N ASN A 307 52.87 -31.00 66.01
CA ASN A 307 53.53 -32.25 65.67
C ASN A 307 53.12 -32.77 64.28
N PHE A 308 52.24 -32.05 63.57
CA PHE A 308 51.67 -32.46 62.29
C PHE A 308 51.22 -31.22 61.49
N LEU A 309 52.19 -30.58 60.85
CA LEU A 309 51.95 -29.44 59.97
C LEU A 309 51.72 -29.95 58.55
N ALA A 310 50.49 -29.80 58.04
CA ALA A 310 50.10 -30.43 56.79
C ALA A 310 49.27 -29.52 55.87
N MET A 311 49.50 -29.62 54.57
CA MET A 311 48.64 -29.09 53.52
C MET A 311 47.92 -30.24 52.83
N VAL A 312 46.61 -30.13 52.68
CA VAL A 312 45.78 -31.12 51.98
C VAL A 312 45.30 -30.52 50.68
N PHE A 313 45.51 -31.20 49.57
CA PHE A 313 45.13 -30.74 48.23
C PHE A 313 43.94 -31.51 47.66
N HIS A 314 43.16 -30.85 46.81
CA HIS A 314 42.08 -31.48 46.05
C HIS A 314 42.61 -32.46 44.98
N GLY A 315 42.10 -33.69 45.00
CA GLY A 315 42.36 -34.73 44.00
C GLY A 315 43.64 -35.53 44.25
N SER A 316 43.80 -36.62 43.51
CA SER A 316 44.96 -37.54 43.57
C SER A 316 45.85 -37.50 42.33
N ALA A 317 45.45 -36.78 41.27
CA ALA A 317 46.13 -36.74 39.97
C ALA A 317 46.83 -35.41 39.67
N ARG A 318 46.62 -34.38 40.49
CA ARG A 318 47.24 -33.07 40.28
C ARG A 318 48.64 -33.04 40.87
N ILE A 319 49.57 -32.48 40.11
CA ILE A 319 50.98 -32.47 40.44
C ILE A 319 51.28 -31.17 41.22
N PRO A 320 52.07 -31.20 42.31
CA PRO A 320 52.51 -29.99 42.99
C PRO A 320 53.18 -29.00 42.02
N PHE A 321 53.12 -27.69 42.32
CA PHE A 321 53.67 -26.63 41.44
C PHE A 321 55.08 -26.93 40.93
N ASN A 322 56.02 -27.23 41.83
CA ASN A 322 57.43 -27.52 41.51
C ASN A 322 57.59 -28.77 40.62
N ASP A 323 56.71 -29.76 40.80
CA ASP A 323 56.77 -30.99 40.03
C ASP A 323 56.12 -30.78 38.65
N TYR A 324 55.07 -29.96 38.56
CA TYR A 324 54.40 -29.65 37.29
C TYR A 324 55.34 -28.87 36.37
N GLU A 325 56.12 -27.93 36.91
CA GLU A 325 57.16 -27.18 36.20
C GLU A 325 58.14 -28.09 35.45
N TYR A 326 58.54 -29.20 36.07
CA TYR A 326 59.50 -30.15 35.49
C TYR A 326 58.94 -30.94 34.30
N TYR A 327 57.62 -31.11 34.20
CA TYR A 327 56.96 -31.84 33.12
C TYR A 327 56.54 -30.95 31.95
N LEU A 328 56.74 -29.64 32.04
CA LEU A 328 56.40 -28.72 30.96
C LEU A 328 57.41 -28.84 29.82
N THR A 329 56.91 -28.95 28.59
CA THR A 329 57.76 -28.79 27.41
C THR A 329 58.17 -27.32 27.25
N ALA A 330 59.26 -27.05 26.51
CA ALA A 330 59.74 -25.68 26.28
C ALA A 330 58.68 -24.72 25.68
N LYS A 331 57.65 -25.26 24.99
CA LYS A 331 56.53 -24.47 24.46
C LYS A 331 55.45 -24.14 25.51
N GLU A 332 55.35 -24.93 26.57
CA GLU A 332 54.32 -24.80 27.62
C GLU A 332 54.82 -23.96 28.81
N ILE A 333 56.15 -23.87 28.99
CA ILE A 333 56.79 -23.08 30.05
C ILE A 333 56.40 -21.60 30.00
N ILE A 334 56.47 -20.95 28.84
CA ILE A 334 56.21 -19.51 28.72
C ILE A 334 54.75 -19.17 29.05
N PRO A 335 53.73 -19.82 28.46
CA PRO A 335 52.33 -19.59 28.83
C PRO A 335 52.03 -19.88 30.30
N PHE A 336 52.64 -20.93 30.85
CA PHE A 336 52.48 -21.30 32.25
C PHE A 336 52.98 -20.21 33.20
N TYR A 337 54.20 -19.71 33.02
CA TYR A 337 54.73 -18.65 33.88
C TYR A 337 54.01 -17.32 33.70
N ILE A 338 53.53 -16.99 32.50
CA ILE A 338 52.69 -15.81 32.29
C ILE A 338 51.40 -15.93 33.11
N GLN A 339 50.73 -17.08 33.07
CA GLN A 339 49.49 -17.29 33.83
C GLN A 339 49.75 -17.25 35.34
N VAL A 340 50.82 -17.90 35.82
CA VAL A 340 51.21 -17.89 37.25
C VAL A 340 51.56 -16.47 37.71
N TYR A 341 52.26 -15.70 36.87
CA TYR A 341 52.58 -14.30 37.16
C TYR A 341 51.32 -13.44 37.30
N TYR A 342 50.37 -13.56 36.37
CA TYR A 342 49.09 -12.84 36.47
C TYR A 342 48.27 -13.27 37.69
N ASP A 343 48.26 -14.56 38.03
CA ASP A 343 47.55 -15.07 39.20
C ASP A 343 48.14 -14.50 40.52
N LEU A 344 49.46 -14.28 40.58
CA LEU A 344 50.15 -13.76 41.77
C LEU A 344 50.20 -12.20 41.84
N GLU A 345 50.12 -11.50 40.70
CA GLU A 345 50.25 -10.03 40.64
C GLU A 345 48.90 -9.29 40.76
N VAL A 346 47.78 -9.94 40.41
CA VAL A 346 46.43 -9.40 40.62
C VAL A 346 45.99 -9.62 42.07
N ARG A 347 46.56 -8.81 42.98
CA ARG A 347 46.12 -8.71 44.38
C ARG A 347 44.78 -7.98 44.53
#